data_AF-A0A7C6C5N8-F1
#
_entry.id   AF-A0A7C6C5N8-F1
#
_cell.length_a   1.000
_cell.length_b   1.000
_cell.length_c   1.000
_cell.angle_alpha   90.00
_cell.angle_beta   90.00
_cell.angle_gamma   90.00
#
_symmetry.space_group_name_H-M   'P 1'
#
loop_
_entity.id
_entity.type
_entity.pdbx_description
1 polymer ?
#
loop_
_entity_poly.entity_id
_entity_poly.type
_entity_poly.pdbx_seq_one_letter_code
_entity_poly.pdbx_strand_id
1 'polypeptide(L)'
;MLAVVTAVSAQVSLGIKGGVNMSNLVYDDEVDDKNPKIGFNIGLAADIDFAPNVGLQTGLFFSTKGFKYESGSLEYTENLNYLQLP
;
A
#
# COMPACT_ATOMS: atom_id res chain seq x y z
N MET A 1 13.09 -4.25 21.31
CA MET A 1 11.65 -4.20 20.95
C MET A 1 10.98 -3.28 21.96
N LEU A 2 10.72 -2.03 21.57
CA LEU A 2 10.13 -1.02 22.45
C LEU A 2 8.64 -0.94 22.12
N ALA A 3 7.82 -1.61 22.92
CA ALA A 3 6.37 -1.56 22.79
C ALA A 3 5.85 -0.42 23.68
N VAL A 4 5.42 0.68 23.05
CA VAL A 4 4.60 1.69 23.72
C VAL A 4 3.17 1.19 23.67
N VAL A 5 2.64 0.76 24.81
CA VAL A 5 1.23 0.34 24.96
C VAL A 5 0.42 1.58 25.29
N THR A 6 -0.22 2.17 24.28
CA THR A 6 -1.31 3.13 24.50
C THR A 6 -2.60 2.34 24.71
N ALA A 7 -3.22 2.49 25.88
CA ALA A 7 -4.47 1.83 26.21
C ALA A 7 -5.56 2.24 25.20
N VAL A 8 -5.90 1.31 24.30
CA VAL A 8 -7.14 1.36 23.52
C VAL A 8 -8.00 0.20 24.03
N SER A 9 -9.32 0.43 24.07
CA SER A 9 -10.33 -0.57 24.43
C SER A 9 -9.98 -1.94 23.84
N ALA A 10 -10.28 -3.05 24.54
CA ALA A 10 -9.94 -4.41 24.10
C ALA A 10 -10.46 -4.81 22.70
N GLN A 11 -11.26 -3.95 22.07
CA GLN A 11 -11.86 -4.12 20.76
C GLN A 11 -11.20 -3.25 19.68
N VAL A 12 -10.36 -2.27 20.01
CA VAL A 12 -9.73 -1.40 19.02
C VAL A 12 -8.22 -1.39 19.21
N SER A 13 -7.46 -1.59 18.14
CA SER A 13 -6.00 -1.56 18.14
C SER A 13 -5.52 -0.55 17.10
N LEU A 14 -4.68 0.39 17.52
CA LEU A 14 -4.06 1.36 16.61
C LEU A 14 -2.63 0.93 16.31
N GLY A 15 -2.24 0.98 15.04
CA GLY A 15 -0.92 0.56 14.59
C GLY A 15 -0.43 1.37 13.40
N ILE A 16 0.88 1.30 13.16
CA ILE A 16 1.50 1.81 11.94
C ILE A 16 1.74 0.61 11.03
N LYS A 17 1.36 0.74 9.76
CA LYS A 17 1.56 -0.29 8.74
C LYS A 17 2.38 0.27 7.60
N GLY A 18 3.30 -0.53 7.10
CA GLY A 18 4.09 -0.17 5.94
C GLY A 18 4.49 -1.42 5.17
N GLY A 19 4.73 -1.24 3.88
CA GLY A 19 5.03 -2.34 2.98
C GLY A 19 5.57 -1.83 1.65
N VAL A 20 6.01 -2.77 0.83
CA VAL A 20 6.40 -2.50 -0.55
C VAL A 20 5.33 -3.07 -1.47
N ASN A 21 5.13 -2.43 -2.61
CA ASN A 21 4.22 -2.91 -3.64
C ASN A 21 4.93 -2.94 -4.99
N MET A 22 4.56 -3.87 -5.85
CA MET A 22 5.02 -3.91 -7.23
C MET A 22 3.83 -3.60 -8.13
N SER A 23 3.95 -2.55 -8.94
CA SER A 23 2.92 -2.11 -9.89
C SER A 23 3.44 -2.25 -11.32
N ASN A 24 2.61 -2.78 -12.20
CA ASN A 24 2.85 -2.79 -13.65
C ASN A 24 1.63 -2.20 -14.36
N LEU A 25 1.84 -1.52 -15.50
CA LEU A 25 0.75 -1.11 -16.39
C LEU A 25 0.64 -2.12 -17.53
N VAL A 26 -0.56 -2.63 -17.77
CA VAL A 26 -0.89 -3.53 -18.88
C VAL A 26 -1.80 -2.76 -19.83
N TYR A 27 -1.39 -2.61 -21.09
CA TYR A 27 -2.19 -2.03 -22.16
C TYR A 27 -2.47 -3.13 -23.21
N ASP A 28 -3.75 -3.52 -23.31
CA ASP A 28 -4.25 -4.58 -24.21
C ASP A 28 -3.62 -5.98 -23.98
N ASP A 29 -4.09 -6.99 -24.72
CA ASP A 29 -3.75 -8.43 -24.61
C ASP A 29 -2.24 -8.76 -24.76
N GLU A 30 -1.40 -7.75 -25.01
CA GLU A 30 0.05 -7.84 -24.93
C GLU A 30 0.50 -7.36 -23.54
N VAL A 31 0.80 -8.33 -22.68
CA VAL A 31 1.58 -8.08 -21.46
C VAL A 31 2.98 -7.65 -21.92
N ASP A 32 3.17 -6.36 -22.22
CA ASP A 32 4.51 -5.81 -22.45
C ASP A 32 5.22 -5.83 -21.09
N ASP A 33 5.95 -6.93 -20.90
CA ASP A 33 6.43 -7.50 -19.64
C ASP A 33 7.54 -6.66 -18.98
N LYS A 34 7.71 -5.40 -19.38
CA LYS A 34 9.07 -4.87 -19.40
C LYS A 34 9.57 -4.15 -18.17
N ASN A 35 8.75 -3.58 -17.29
CA ASN A 35 9.33 -2.91 -16.11
C ASN A 35 8.35 -2.80 -14.92
N PRO A 36 8.20 -3.85 -14.10
CA PRO A 36 7.47 -3.75 -12.84
C PRO A 36 8.15 -2.71 -11.93
N LYS A 37 7.38 -1.72 -11.50
CA LYS A 37 7.86 -0.64 -10.66
C LYS A 37 7.64 -0.97 -9.19
N ILE A 38 8.74 -0.94 -8.42
CA ILE A 38 8.69 -1.07 -6.96
C ILE A 38 8.26 0.28 -6.37
N GLY A 39 7.14 0.27 -5.66
CA GLY A 39 6.63 1.35 -4.83
C GLY A 39 6.59 0.95 -3.35
N PHE A 40 6.23 1.90 -2.50
CA PHE A 40 6.04 1.66 -1.07
C PHE A 40 4.68 2.16 -0.62
N ASN A 41 4.22 1.62 0.50
CA ASN A 41 3.05 2.09 1.22
C ASN A 41 3.40 2.27 2.70
N ILE A 42 2.85 3.31 3.31
CA ILE A 42 2.97 3.59 4.74
C ILE A 42 1.69 4.26 5.22
N GLY A 43 1.20 3.87 6.40
CA GLY A 43 -0.07 4.36 6.89
C GLY A 43 -0.31 4.07 8.36
N LEU A 44 -1.37 4.69 8.87
CA LEU A 44 -1.93 4.41 10.17
C LEU A 44 -3.11 3.48 9.98
N ALA A 45 -3.19 2.43 10.80
CA ALA A 45 -4.26 1.46 10.80
C ALA A 45 -4.95 1.43 12.16
N ALA A 46 -6.25 1.22 12.13
CA ALA A 46 -7.13 0.97 13.26
C ALA A 46 -7.85 -0.35 13.01
N ASP A 47 -7.50 -1.36 13.79
CA ASP A 47 -8.14 -2.67 13.79
C ASP A 47 -9.25 -2.66 14.85
N ILE A 48 -10.48 -3.01 14.46
CA ILE A 48 -11.67 -3.06 15.32
C ILE A 48 -12.15 -4.52 15.36
N ASP A 49 -11.95 -5.21 16.47
CA ASP A 49 -12.33 -6.61 16.66
C ASP A 49 -13.74 -6.73 17.25
N PHE A 50 -14.65 -7.41 16.54
CA PHE A 50 -16.02 -7.66 17.00
C PHE A 50 -16.18 -9.02 17.68
N ALA A 51 -15.46 -10.03 17.19
CA ALA A 51 -15.46 -11.39 17.71
C ALA A 51 -14.11 -12.07 17.43
N PRO A 52 -13.79 -13.21 18.07
CA PRO A 52 -12.59 -13.97 17.73
C PRO A 52 -12.56 -14.27 16.22
N ASN A 53 -11.52 -13.81 15.54
CA ASN A 53 -11.28 -13.93 14.08
C ASN A 53 -12.15 -13.04 13.17
N VAL A 54 -12.97 -12.14 13.72
CA VAL A 54 -13.78 -11.20 12.93
C VAL A 54 -13.53 -9.77 13.42
N GLY A 55 -12.97 -8.96 12.55
CA GLY A 55 -12.73 -7.54 12.79
C GLY A 55 -12.77 -6.73 11.50
N LEU A 56 -12.90 -5.42 11.66
CA LEU A 56 -12.80 -4.42 10.60
C LEU A 56 -11.49 -3.66 10.77
N GLN A 57 -10.70 -3.59 9.72
CA GLN A 57 -9.52 -2.74 9.67
C GLN A 57 -9.83 -1.50 8.85
N THR A 58 -9.68 -0.34 9.45
CA THR A 58 -9.73 0.94 8.76
C THR A 58 -8.41 1.68 8.92
N GLY A 59 -8.15 2.70 8.12
CA GLY A 59 -6.92 3.48 8.29
C GLY A 59 -6.70 4.52 7.21
N LEU A 60 -5.55 5.17 7.27
CA LEU A 60 -5.10 6.14 6.28
C LEU A 60 -3.71 5.73 5.79
N PHE A 61 -3.62 5.44 4.49
CA PHE A 61 -2.41 4.90 3.88
C PHE A 61 -1.96 5.77 2.72
N PHE A 62 -0.69 6.18 2.77
CA PHE A 62 0.00 6.75 1.62
C PHE A 62 0.62 5.61 0.82
N SER A 63 0.32 5.52 -0.47
CA SER A 63 0.81 4.47 -1.35
C SER A 63 1.29 5.06 -2.66
N THR A 64 2.54 4.75 -3.01
CA THR A 64 3.10 5.11 -4.30
C THR A 64 2.95 3.94 -5.25
N LYS A 65 2.26 4.17 -6.36
CA LYS A 65 2.11 3.28 -7.50
C LYS A 65 2.70 3.96 -8.73
N GLY A 66 2.87 3.23 -9.82
CA GLY A 66 3.28 3.83 -11.08
C GLY A 66 3.79 2.80 -12.06
N PHE A 67 4.39 3.31 -13.12
CA PHE A 67 4.96 2.49 -14.19
C PHE A 67 6.22 3.14 -14.73
N LYS A 68 7.03 2.30 -15.37
CA LYS A 68 8.15 2.73 -16.19
C LYS A 68 7.89 2.20 -17.60
N TYR A 69 8.01 3.08 -18.58
CA TYR A 69 7.95 2.75 -19.99
C TYR A 69 9.30 3.07 -20.62
N GLU A 70 9.89 2.08 -21.28
CA GLU A 70 11.17 2.21 -21.98
C GLU A 70 10.96 1.88 -23.45
N SER A 71 11.19 2.86 -24.32
CA SER A 71 11.16 2.64 -25.78
C SER A 71 12.40 3.28 -26.41
N GLY A 72 13.39 2.44 -26.72
CA GLY A 72 14.68 2.89 -27.25
C GLY A 72 15.42 3.77 -26.24
N SER A 73 15.70 5.03 -26.61
CA SER A 73 16.39 6.01 -25.75
C SER A 73 15.44 6.85 -24.89
N LEU A 74 14.13 6.62 -24.97
CA LEU A 74 13.12 7.36 -24.21
C LEU A 74 12.72 6.55 -22.98
N GLU A 75 13.11 7.06 -21.81
CA GLU A 75 12.64 6.58 -20.52
C GLU A 75 11.52 7.49 -20.01
N TYR A 76 10.33 6.91 -19.82
CA TYR A 76 9.21 7.61 -19.22
C TYR A 76 8.85 6.92 -17.90
N THR A 77 8.85 7.69 -16.81
CA THR A 77 8.58 7.17 -15.48
C THR A 77 7.53 8.03 -14.81
N GLU A 78 6.36 7.45 -14.53
CA GLU A 78 5.33 8.13 -13.74
C GLU A 78 5.23 7.56 -12.33
N ASN A 79 5.14 8.46 -11.35
CA ASN A 79 4.92 8.16 -9.95
C ASN A 79 3.55 8.72 -9.56
N LEU A 80 2.60 7.82 -9.32
CA LEU A 80 1.26 8.15 -8.89
C LEU A 80 1.18 7.93 -7.38
N ASN A 81 1.04 9.02 -6.64
CA ASN A 81 0.90 8.98 -5.19
C ASN A 81 -0.57 9.01 -4.82
N TYR A 82 -0.99 8.05 -3.99
CA TYR A 82 -2.36 7.93 -3.54
C TYR A 82 -2.45 8.03 -2.03
N LEU A 83 -3.50 8.71 -1.58
CA LEU A 83 -3.98 8.64 -0.22
C LEU A 83 -5.19 7.69 -0.20
N GLN A 84 -5.06 6.58 0.48
CA GLN A 84 -6.03 5.49 0.50
C GLN A 84 -6.67 5.39 1.90
N LEU A 85 -7.99 5.22 1.89
CA LEU A 85 -8.82 5.04 3.07
C LEU A 85 -9.57 3.71 2.92
N PRO A 86 -9.07 2.62 3.53
CA PRO A 86 -9.81 1.37 3.70
C PRO A 86 -10.83 1.44 4.83
#